data_AF-A0A7V9D096-F1
#
_entry.id   AF-A0A7V9D096-F1
#
_cell.length_a   1.000
_cell.length_b   1.000
_cell.length_c   1.000
_cell.angle_alpha   90.00
_cell.angle_beta   90.00
_cell.angle_gamma   90.00
#
_symmetry.space_group_name_H-M   'P 1'
#
loop_
_entity.id
_entity.type
_entity.pdbx_description
1 polymer ?
#
loop_
_entity_poly.entity_id
_entity_poly.type
_entity_poly.pdbx_seq_one_letter_code
_entity_poly.pdbx_strand_id
1 'polypeptide(L)'
;MPVLAHRLRLGPVQATANGAVLLGVGPGLALYHLVSGNLGLAQVKLGLPFPAAAAVLAIGVALGVAGGDTSTAWPDRRRVPRVLLIAALGGTGLVLGWRGGTFATPGMIVDAAAIPLGLAHVLRAERLTLSNAHRWDALWLAAGLVLTLALLTAYYAWSGSGAVLAGCGVLLTAGVLIADGGSACESPRPGYRTPVVAILALLLFAVCAGQAAVESAPPPVAPAGPDLTVMTFNIRAGFARDGIWNLERTARTIEEQAPDVVVLQEVSRGWLGRTGTDEVLWLRRRLGMQVVFGAATDDGLWGNALLTRLPIEHTERRRFGVNRNLQRSALMVQLQTRSGAAWVLTTHLAAPQDAGAVRLAQAREMLALVGGRRPALIMGDLNADPDSPELHLLSGAGFVDLGRTFGSGAHTSVDYRRIDYILATREWEPLEVRIVEVATSDHRPVVAKVRLSGSGQR
;
A
#
# COMPACT_ATOMS: atom_id res chain seq x y z
N MET A 1 52.26 63.57 -1.04
CA MET A 1 51.12 63.33 -1.95
C MET A 1 50.97 61.82 -2.12
N PRO A 2 50.00 61.17 -1.47
CA PRO A 2 49.84 59.72 -1.48
C PRO A 2 49.03 59.30 -2.72
N VAL A 3 49.48 58.27 -3.44
CA VAL A 3 48.80 57.74 -4.62
C VAL A 3 48.30 56.32 -4.32
N LEU A 4 46.96 56.22 -4.35
CA LEU A 4 46.10 55.05 -4.56
C LEU A 4 46.17 53.86 -3.57
N ALA A 5 45.42 54.00 -2.48
CA ALA A 5 44.69 52.88 -1.89
C ALA A 5 43.46 52.56 -2.76
N HIS A 6 43.55 51.57 -3.64
CA HIS A 6 42.36 51.02 -4.30
C HIS A 6 41.62 50.14 -3.30
N ARG A 7 40.71 50.74 -2.52
CA ARG A 7 39.71 50.00 -1.77
C ARG A 7 38.83 49.26 -2.77
N LEU A 8 39.02 47.95 -2.89
CA LEU A 8 37.99 47.03 -3.36
C LEU A 8 36.82 47.15 -2.37
N ARG A 9 35.88 48.06 -2.65
CA ARG A 9 34.54 47.99 -2.06
C ARG A 9 33.88 46.76 -2.67
N LEU A 10 34.05 45.61 -2.01
CA LEU A 10 33.05 44.56 -2.09
C LEU A 10 31.76 45.19 -1.55
N GLY A 11 30.84 45.54 -2.46
CA GLY A 11 29.50 45.93 -2.07
C GLY A 11 28.87 44.83 -1.22
N PRO A 12 27.90 45.16 -0.35
CA PRO A 12 27.21 44.13 0.42
C PRO A 12 26.58 43.16 -0.57
N VAL A 13 27.04 41.91 -0.58
CA VAL A 13 26.30 40.82 -1.21
C VAL A 13 25.02 40.70 -0.39
N GLN A 14 23.94 41.30 -0.88
CA GLN A 14 22.61 41.09 -0.32
C GLN A 14 22.32 39.60 -0.45
N ALA A 15 22.36 38.89 0.68
CA ALA A 15 21.89 37.52 0.77
C ALA A 15 20.37 37.52 0.55
N THR A 16 19.94 37.35 -0.69
CA THR A 16 18.55 37.06 -1.04
C THR A 16 18.33 35.54 -1.04
N ALA A 17 18.80 34.85 -0.01
CA ALA A 17 18.41 33.47 0.25
C ALA A 17 16.96 33.50 0.79
N ASN A 18 15.99 33.15 -0.05
CA ASN A 18 14.61 33.00 0.39
C ASN A 18 14.43 31.59 0.97
N GLY A 19 14.62 31.44 2.28
CA GLY A 19 14.47 30.15 2.96
C GLY A 19 13.11 29.46 2.73
N ALA A 20 12.09 30.19 2.27
CA ALA A 20 10.79 29.62 1.90
C ALA A 20 10.87 28.51 0.84
N VAL A 21 11.95 28.46 0.08
CA VAL A 21 12.24 27.37 -0.88
C VAL A 21 12.33 26.01 -0.19
N LEU A 22 12.87 25.94 1.02
CA LEU A 22 12.98 24.71 1.80
C LEU A 22 11.62 24.09 2.15
N LEU A 23 10.54 24.87 2.08
CA LEU A 23 9.18 24.33 2.20
C LEU A 23 8.89 23.28 1.10
N GLY A 24 9.51 23.43 -0.08
CA GLY A 24 9.41 22.49 -1.20
C GLY A 24 10.05 21.12 -0.93
N VAL A 25 10.93 20.99 0.06
CA VAL A 25 11.47 19.68 0.52
C VAL A 25 10.33 18.79 1.01
N GLY A 26 9.33 19.37 1.68
CA GLY A 26 8.23 18.66 2.28
C GLY A 26 7.41 17.80 1.31
N PRO A 27 6.81 18.42 0.27
CA PRO A 27 6.09 17.70 -0.78
C PRO A 27 6.97 16.72 -1.57
N GLY A 28 8.25 17.02 -1.78
CA GLY A 28 9.20 16.11 -2.41
C GLY A 28 9.42 14.83 -1.61
N LEU A 29 9.60 14.95 -0.28
CA LEU A 29 9.68 13.79 0.62
C LEU A 29 8.35 13.01 0.69
N ALA A 30 7.21 13.71 0.66
CA ALA A 30 5.91 13.04 0.64
C ALA A 30 5.73 12.20 -0.63
N LEU A 31 6.05 12.75 -1.81
CA LEU A 31 6.01 12.00 -3.08
C LEU A 31 6.99 10.83 -3.07
N TYR A 32 8.20 11.01 -2.54
CA TYR A 32 9.16 9.92 -2.42
C TYR A 32 8.58 8.79 -1.58
N HIS A 33 8.13 9.10 -0.37
CA HIS A 33 7.58 8.09 0.55
C HIS A 33 6.33 7.41 0.03
N LEU A 34 5.43 8.14 -0.62
CA LEU A 34 4.15 7.60 -1.10
C LEU A 34 4.28 6.85 -2.41
N VAL A 35 5.21 7.22 -3.29
CA VAL A 35 5.32 6.69 -4.65
C VAL A 35 6.65 5.98 -4.88
N SER A 36 7.74 6.72 -5.00
CA SER A 36 9.00 6.18 -5.55
C SER A 36 9.85 5.41 -4.53
N GLY A 37 9.57 5.54 -3.25
CA GLY A 37 10.14 4.78 -2.14
C GLY A 37 9.16 3.73 -1.59
N ASN A 38 7.96 3.61 -2.17
CA ASN A 38 6.96 2.64 -1.74
C ASN A 38 7.01 1.39 -2.62
N LEU A 39 7.75 0.38 -2.17
CA LEU A 39 7.89 -0.89 -2.89
C LEU A 39 6.56 -1.64 -3.03
N GLY A 40 5.68 -1.58 -2.03
CA GLY A 40 4.35 -2.16 -2.10
C GLY A 40 3.52 -1.54 -3.22
N LEU A 41 3.55 -0.20 -3.35
CA LEU A 41 2.86 0.51 -4.43
C LEU A 41 3.43 0.10 -5.78
N ALA A 42 4.75 0.05 -5.93
CA ALA A 42 5.37 -0.37 -7.18
C ALA A 42 4.98 -1.79 -7.57
N GLN A 43 4.97 -2.74 -6.64
CA GLN A 43 4.51 -4.11 -6.94
C GLN A 43 3.05 -4.14 -7.38
N VAL A 44 2.18 -3.37 -6.71
CA VAL A 44 0.74 -3.29 -7.04
C VAL A 44 0.53 -2.68 -8.43
N LYS A 45 1.17 -1.54 -8.73
CA LYS A 45 0.96 -0.80 -9.98
C LYS A 45 1.65 -1.44 -11.18
N LEU A 46 2.80 -2.09 -10.97
CA LEU A 46 3.56 -2.75 -12.04
C LEU A 46 3.10 -4.20 -12.27
N GLY A 47 2.47 -4.85 -11.29
CA GLY A 47 2.17 -6.28 -11.35
C GLY A 47 3.42 -7.16 -11.37
N LEU A 48 4.54 -6.62 -10.89
CA LEU A 48 5.85 -7.27 -10.91
C LEU A 48 6.19 -7.91 -9.55
N PRO A 49 6.99 -9.00 -9.54
CA PRO A 49 7.53 -9.54 -8.30
C PRO A 49 8.45 -8.51 -7.63
N PHE A 50 8.69 -8.71 -6.33
CA PHE A 50 9.42 -7.75 -5.49
C PHE A 50 10.74 -7.27 -6.11
N PRO A 51 11.62 -8.16 -6.60
CA PRO A 51 12.88 -7.75 -7.20
C PRO A 51 12.76 -6.85 -8.41
N ALA A 52 11.80 -7.16 -9.29
CA ALA A 52 11.61 -6.41 -10.52
C ALA A 52 10.98 -5.04 -10.24
N ALA A 53 10.04 -4.96 -9.29
CA ALA A 53 9.51 -3.67 -8.84
C ALA A 53 10.60 -2.78 -8.19
N ALA A 54 11.45 -3.37 -7.34
CA ALA A 54 12.58 -2.67 -6.72
C ALA A 54 13.57 -2.13 -7.77
N ALA A 55 13.90 -2.94 -8.78
CA ALA A 55 14.76 -2.54 -9.88
C ALA A 55 14.21 -1.33 -10.65
N VAL A 56 12.91 -1.32 -10.96
CA VAL A 56 12.26 -0.21 -11.67
C VAL A 56 12.42 1.10 -10.90
N LEU A 57 12.16 1.09 -9.59
CA LEU A 57 12.33 2.27 -8.75
C LEU A 57 13.80 2.71 -8.67
N ALA A 58 14.72 1.76 -8.48
CA ALA A 58 16.15 2.03 -8.39
C ALA A 58 16.70 2.69 -9.67
N ILE A 59 16.26 2.23 -10.85
CA ILE A 59 16.61 2.83 -12.14
C ILE A 59 16.14 4.29 -12.20
N GLY A 60 14.87 4.55 -11.86
CA GLY A 60 14.32 5.91 -11.84
C GLY A 60 15.09 6.85 -10.91
N VAL A 61 15.32 6.42 -9.66
CA VAL A 61 16.09 7.21 -8.68
C VAL A 61 17.52 7.49 -9.18
N ALA A 62 18.20 6.49 -9.74
CA ALA A 62 19.56 6.65 -10.28
C ALA A 62 19.61 7.66 -11.45
N LEU A 63 18.66 7.56 -12.38
CA LEU A 63 18.52 8.51 -13.48
C LEU A 63 18.27 9.93 -12.98
N GLY A 64 17.42 10.07 -11.96
CA GLY A 64 17.10 11.37 -11.39
C GLY A 64 18.27 12.02 -10.64
N VAL A 65 19.05 11.23 -9.89
CA VAL A 65 20.28 11.74 -9.22
C VAL A 65 21.33 12.13 -10.25
N ALA A 66 21.60 11.30 -11.26
CA ALA A 66 22.55 11.62 -12.33
C ALA A 66 22.11 12.83 -13.17
N GLY A 67 20.80 12.93 -13.43
CA GLY A 67 20.20 14.07 -14.11
C GLY A 67 20.27 15.35 -13.28
N GLY A 68 20.19 15.28 -11.94
CA GLY A 68 20.24 16.45 -11.06
C GLY A 68 21.60 17.17 -11.11
N ASP A 69 22.69 16.40 -11.12
CA ASP A 69 24.04 16.96 -11.25
C ASP A 69 24.23 17.72 -12.58
N THR A 70 23.67 17.18 -13.67
CA THR A 70 23.79 17.78 -15.00
C THR A 70 22.80 18.91 -15.23
N SER A 71 21.54 18.77 -14.83
CA SER A 71 20.47 19.76 -15.04
C SER A 71 20.71 21.03 -14.24
N THR A 72 21.29 20.89 -13.05
CA THR A 72 21.65 22.02 -12.22
C THR A 72 22.82 22.78 -12.85
N ALA A 73 23.81 22.14 -13.48
CA ALA A 73 24.95 22.81 -14.10
C ALA A 73 24.62 23.79 -15.26
N TRP A 74 23.40 23.77 -15.79
CA TRP A 74 22.98 24.61 -16.93
C TRP A 74 22.68 26.07 -16.54
N PRO A 75 22.77 27.03 -17.49
CA PRO A 75 22.50 28.45 -17.21
C PRO A 75 21.11 28.74 -16.61
N ASP A 76 21.03 29.75 -15.75
CA ASP A 76 19.81 30.12 -15.00
C ASP A 76 18.64 30.57 -15.88
N ARG A 77 18.91 31.18 -17.04
CA ARG A 77 17.88 31.61 -18.02
C ARG A 77 16.97 30.47 -18.55
N ARG A 78 17.31 29.21 -18.29
CA ARG A 78 16.51 28.04 -18.64
C ARG A 78 15.91 27.33 -17.42
N ARG A 79 16.04 27.87 -16.21
CA ARG A 79 15.62 27.20 -14.97
C ARG A 79 14.10 27.01 -14.89
N VAL A 80 13.29 28.06 -15.03
CA VAL A 80 11.82 27.92 -15.03
C VAL A 80 11.31 26.92 -16.08
N PRO A 81 11.69 27.01 -17.37
CA PRO A 81 11.29 26.01 -18.36
C PRO A 81 11.71 24.57 -18.00
N ARG A 82 12.90 24.38 -17.42
CA ARG A 82 13.35 23.05 -16.96
C ARG A 82 12.51 22.52 -15.80
N VAL A 83 12.20 23.37 -14.84
CA VAL A 83 11.39 23.00 -13.66
C VAL A 83 9.98 22.62 -14.07
N LEU A 84 9.37 23.40 -14.97
CA LEU A 84 8.07 23.08 -15.55
C LEU A 84 8.12 21.78 -16.35
N LEU A 85 9.22 21.52 -17.08
CA LEU A 85 9.41 20.25 -17.78
C LEU A 85 9.54 19.07 -16.80
N ILE A 86 10.33 19.20 -15.73
CA ILE A 86 10.48 18.15 -14.69
C ILE A 86 9.12 17.89 -14.03
N ALA A 87 8.37 18.94 -13.70
CA ALA A 87 7.03 18.82 -13.13
C ALA A 87 6.05 18.13 -14.09
N ALA A 88 6.07 18.51 -15.38
CA ALA A 88 5.23 17.89 -16.40
C ALA A 88 5.59 16.41 -16.63
N LEU A 89 6.89 16.08 -16.65
CA LEU A 89 7.36 14.71 -16.74
C LEU A 89 6.96 13.90 -15.51
N GLY A 90 7.20 14.42 -14.30
CA GLY A 90 6.81 13.78 -13.05
C GLY A 90 5.30 13.55 -12.96
N GLY A 91 4.49 14.57 -13.25
CA GLY A 91 3.02 14.44 -13.28
C GLY A 91 2.53 13.43 -14.32
N THR A 92 3.15 13.41 -15.51
CA THR A 92 2.86 12.41 -16.55
C THR A 92 3.27 11.01 -16.11
N GLY A 93 4.46 10.87 -15.53
CA GLY A 93 4.97 9.61 -14.97
C GLY A 93 4.05 9.06 -13.91
N LEU A 94 3.61 9.91 -12.97
CA LEU A 94 2.64 9.58 -11.94
C LEU A 94 1.31 9.09 -12.54
N VAL A 95 0.76 9.81 -13.53
CA VAL A 95 -0.50 9.40 -14.18
C VAL A 95 -0.36 8.05 -14.89
N LEU A 96 0.72 7.84 -15.64
CA LEU A 96 0.98 6.59 -16.35
C LEU A 96 1.23 5.42 -15.38
N GLY A 97 2.02 5.65 -14.33
CA GLY A 97 2.25 4.69 -13.26
C GLY A 97 0.96 4.33 -12.52
N TRP A 98 0.13 5.34 -12.21
CA TRP A 98 -1.10 5.16 -11.46
C TRP A 98 -2.19 4.39 -12.24
N ARG A 99 -2.30 4.64 -13.55
CA ARG A 99 -3.23 3.95 -14.46
C ARG A 99 -2.90 2.47 -14.62
N GLY A 100 -1.64 2.08 -14.44
CA GLY A 100 -1.18 0.71 -14.65
C GLY A 100 -1.08 0.33 -16.13
N GLY A 101 -0.91 -0.97 -16.41
CA GLY A 101 -0.82 -1.51 -17.77
C GLY A 101 0.56 -1.30 -18.43
N THR A 102 0.59 -1.22 -19.75
CA THR A 102 1.84 -1.17 -20.56
C THR A 102 2.71 0.04 -20.27
N PHE A 103 2.12 1.14 -19.80
CA PHE A 103 2.83 2.38 -19.47
C PHE A 103 3.20 2.51 -17.99
N ALA A 104 2.86 1.53 -17.15
CA ALA A 104 3.14 1.59 -15.71
C ALA A 104 4.64 1.68 -15.44
N THR A 105 5.43 0.78 -16.04
CA THR A 105 6.88 0.72 -15.88
C THR A 105 7.58 2.01 -16.30
N PRO A 106 7.46 2.49 -17.56
CA PRO A 106 8.10 3.74 -17.94
C PRO A 106 7.56 4.93 -17.14
N GLY A 107 6.26 4.94 -16.79
CA GLY A 107 5.67 5.97 -15.95
C GLY A 107 6.33 6.06 -14.56
N MET A 108 6.48 4.93 -13.87
CA MET A 108 7.12 4.88 -12.55
C MET A 108 8.60 5.22 -12.59
N ILE A 109 9.33 4.87 -13.67
CA ILE A 109 10.74 5.29 -13.84
C ILE A 109 10.81 6.82 -13.94
N VAL A 110 9.96 7.43 -14.77
CA VAL A 110 9.93 8.88 -14.96
C VAL A 110 9.55 9.61 -13.68
N ASP A 111 8.52 9.13 -12.97
CA ASP A 111 8.12 9.67 -11.67
C ASP A 111 9.25 9.59 -10.64
N ALA A 112 9.86 8.40 -10.47
CA ALA A 112 10.97 8.18 -9.55
C ALA A 112 12.23 9.00 -9.89
N ALA A 113 12.43 9.35 -11.16
CA ALA A 113 13.50 10.26 -11.57
C ALA A 113 13.16 11.73 -11.30
N ALA A 114 11.90 12.14 -11.49
CA ALA A 114 11.48 13.52 -11.37
C ALA A 114 11.60 14.07 -9.95
N ILE A 115 11.43 13.23 -8.92
CA ILE A 115 11.52 13.65 -7.51
C ILE A 115 12.93 14.11 -7.12
N PRO A 116 14.00 13.29 -7.23
CA PRO A 116 15.35 13.74 -6.90
C PRO A 116 15.82 14.87 -7.82
N LEU A 117 15.37 14.93 -9.08
CA LEU A 117 15.60 16.07 -9.98
C LEU A 117 14.99 17.37 -9.43
N GLY A 118 13.72 17.33 -9.02
CA GLY A 118 13.03 18.47 -8.43
C GLY A 118 13.70 18.91 -7.13
N LEU A 119 14.02 17.96 -6.24
CA LEU A 119 14.69 18.23 -4.97
C LEU A 119 16.10 18.83 -5.16
N ALA A 120 16.87 18.36 -6.15
CA ALA A 120 18.16 18.95 -6.49
C ALA A 120 18.03 20.44 -6.87
N HIS A 121 16.96 20.83 -7.56
CA HIS A 121 16.69 22.23 -7.89
C HIS A 121 16.22 23.08 -6.71
N VAL A 122 15.53 22.49 -5.72
CA VAL A 122 15.21 23.13 -4.43
C VAL A 122 16.51 23.37 -3.65
N LEU A 123 17.33 22.34 -3.47
CA LEU A 123 18.55 22.40 -2.65
C LEU A 123 19.67 23.23 -3.29
N ARG A 124 19.77 23.29 -4.62
CA ARG A 124 20.75 24.17 -5.31
C ARG A 124 20.47 25.65 -5.06
N ALA A 125 19.21 26.03 -4.83
CA ALA A 125 18.85 27.42 -4.56
C ALA A 125 19.49 27.97 -3.28
N GLU A 126 19.84 27.08 -2.34
CA GLU A 126 20.50 27.42 -1.10
C GLU A 126 21.94 26.89 -1.08
N ARG A 127 22.91 27.74 -1.43
CA ARG A 127 24.19 27.61 -0.74
C ARG A 127 23.98 28.19 0.65
N LEU A 128 23.76 27.32 1.63
CA LEU A 128 23.71 27.63 3.06
C LEU A 128 25.03 28.33 3.47
N THR A 129 25.11 29.64 3.26
CA THR A 129 26.24 30.44 3.74
C THR A 129 26.06 30.64 5.24
N LEU A 130 27.08 30.21 6.01
CA LEU A 130 27.12 30.26 7.48
C LEU A 130 27.00 31.69 8.02
N SER A 131 25.80 32.25 8.09
CA SER A 131 25.48 33.55 8.70
C SER A 131 24.09 33.52 9.35
N ASN A 132 23.80 34.47 10.25
CA ASN A 132 22.61 34.54 11.13
C ASN A 132 21.21 34.38 10.47
N ALA A 133 21.10 34.20 9.16
CA ALA A 133 19.91 33.79 8.41
C ALA A 133 19.40 32.37 8.77
N HIS A 134 20.21 31.53 9.41
CA HIS A 134 19.91 30.11 9.68
C HIS A 134 18.62 29.79 10.43
N ARG A 135 18.14 30.69 11.31
CA ARG A 135 16.93 30.41 12.09
C ARG A 135 15.69 30.31 11.20
N TRP A 136 15.62 31.12 10.14
CA TRP A 136 14.47 31.13 9.24
C TRP A 136 14.53 29.96 8.26
N ASP A 137 15.70 29.63 7.74
CA ASP A 137 15.91 28.45 6.88
C ASP A 137 15.55 27.17 7.64
N ALA A 138 16.01 27.04 8.89
CA ALA A 138 15.64 25.91 9.75
C ALA A 138 14.12 25.85 10.02
N LEU A 139 13.47 27.00 10.23
CA LEU A 139 12.01 27.06 10.40
C LEU A 139 11.26 26.66 9.12
N TRP A 140 11.73 27.07 7.95
CA TRP A 140 11.13 26.68 6.67
C TRP A 140 11.32 25.20 6.36
N LEU A 141 12.50 24.65 6.65
CA LEU A 141 12.73 23.21 6.56
C LEU A 141 11.83 22.45 7.54
N ALA A 142 11.76 22.88 8.79
CA ALA A 142 10.88 22.29 9.80
C ALA A 142 9.40 22.35 9.35
N ALA A 143 8.95 23.48 8.80
CA ALA A 143 7.62 23.62 8.23
C ALA A 143 7.41 22.67 7.04
N GLY A 144 8.41 22.49 6.18
CA GLY A 144 8.40 21.50 5.11
C GLY A 144 8.25 20.06 5.63
N LEU A 145 8.97 19.69 6.70
CA LEU A 145 8.85 18.37 7.33
C LEU A 145 7.48 18.14 7.98
N VAL A 146 6.92 19.17 8.63
CA VAL A 146 5.54 19.13 9.13
C VAL A 146 4.55 18.99 7.98
N LEU A 147 4.78 19.69 6.87
CA LEU A 147 3.98 19.55 5.65
C LEU A 147 4.07 18.14 5.06
N THR A 148 5.24 17.47 5.10
CA THR A 148 5.35 16.05 4.73
C THR A 148 4.38 15.20 5.56
N LEU A 149 4.40 15.35 6.89
CA LEU A 149 3.50 14.59 7.77
C LEU A 149 2.02 14.87 7.48
N ALA A 150 1.67 16.13 7.23
CA ALA A 150 0.31 16.53 6.88
C ALA A 150 -0.14 15.91 5.55
N LEU A 151 0.72 15.90 4.53
CA LEU A 151 0.44 15.31 3.22
C LEU A 151 0.31 13.77 3.29
N LEU A 152 1.19 13.10 4.06
CA LEU A 152 1.07 11.67 4.33
C LEU A 152 -0.24 11.33 5.02
N THR A 153 -0.61 12.11 6.04
CA THR A 153 -1.87 11.93 6.77
C THR A 153 -3.07 12.16 5.86
N ALA A 154 -3.06 13.22 5.06
CA ALA A 154 -4.11 13.51 4.10
C ALA A 154 -4.28 12.39 3.07
N TYR A 155 -3.17 11.84 2.55
CA TYR A 155 -3.20 10.74 1.59
C TYR A 155 -3.92 9.50 2.15
N TYR A 156 -3.56 9.07 3.37
CA TYR A 156 -4.19 7.91 3.99
C TYR A 156 -5.62 8.19 4.48
N ALA A 157 -5.90 9.40 4.97
CA ALA A 157 -7.27 9.81 5.32
C ALA A 157 -8.21 9.78 4.11
N TRP A 158 -7.69 10.09 2.92
CA TRP A 158 -8.40 9.96 1.64
C TRP A 158 -8.17 8.62 0.94
N SER A 159 -7.91 7.56 1.70
CA SER A 159 -7.84 6.17 1.20
C SER A 159 -6.91 6.00 -0.02
N GLY A 160 -5.76 6.68 0.00
CA GLY A 160 -4.75 6.58 -1.05
C GLY A 160 -5.09 7.33 -2.33
N SER A 161 -5.83 8.43 -2.25
CA SER A 161 -6.25 9.19 -3.43
C SER A 161 -5.09 9.75 -4.25
N GLY A 162 -5.10 9.48 -5.56
CA GLY A 162 -4.15 10.06 -6.51
C GLY A 162 -4.24 11.60 -6.63
N ALA A 163 -5.37 12.20 -6.24
CA ALA A 163 -5.51 13.65 -6.22
C ALA A 163 -4.58 14.32 -5.20
N VAL A 164 -4.36 13.68 -4.04
CA VAL A 164 -3.43 14.16 -3.03
C VAL A 164 -1.99 14.12 -3.57
N LEU A 165 -1.62 13.07 -4.32
CA LEU A 165 -0.31 12.97 -4.97
C LEU A 165 -0.11 14.07 -6.01
N ALA A 166 -1.13 14.35 -6.84
CA ALA A 166 -1.09 15.47 -7.78
C ALA A 166 -0.89 16.81 -7.05
N GLY A 167 -1.59 17.03 -5.93
CA GLY A 167 -1.40 18.19 -5.06
C GLY A 167 0.04 18.31 -4.53
N CYS A 168 0.66 17.21 -4.11
CA CYS A 168 2.07 17.20 -3.70
C CYS A 168 3.00 17.64 -4.86
N GLY A 169 2.74 17.18 -6.09
CA GLY A 169 3.50 17.59 -7.28
C GLY A 169 3.38 19.08 -7.58
N VAL A 170 2.18 19.65 -7.44
CA VAL A 170 1.95 21.10 -7.59
C VAL A 170 2.72 21.89 -6.53
N LEU A 171 2.66 21.46 -5.26
CA LEU A 171 3.38 22.13 -4.16
C LEU A 171 4.91 22.06 -4.34
N LEU A 172 5.45 20.91 -4.75
CA LEU A 172 6.87 20.78 -5.09
C LEU A 172 7.26 21.75 -6.20
N THR A 173 6.47 21.80 -7.28
CA THR A 173 6.72 22.69 -8.42
C THR A 173 6.70 24.15 -7.99
N ALA A 174 5.71 24.56 -7.18
CA ALA A 174 5.60 25.90 -6.65
C ALA A 174 6.83 26.28 -5.79
N GLY A 175 7.28 25.37 -4.90
CA GLY A 175 8.49 25.57 -4.11
C GLY A 175 9.74 25.81 -4.96
N VAL A 176 9.88 25.08 -6.08
CA VAL A 176 10.99 25.29 -7.00
C VAL A 176 10.88 26.61 -7.77
N LEU A 177 9.67 27.06 -8.14
CA LEU A 177 9.46 28.35 -8.83
C LEU A 177 9.72 29.56 -7.92
N ILE A 178 9.34 29.48 -6.63
CA ILE A 178 9.66 30.50 -5.61
C ILE A 178 11.19 30.64 -5.45
N ALA A 179 11.92 29.55 -5.65
CA ALA A 179 13.38 29.51 -5.59
C ALA A 179 14.10 30.25 -6.73
N ASP A 180 13.38 30.67 -7.75
CA ASP A 180 13.93 31.35 -8.92
C ASP A 180 14.02 32.87 -8.76
N GLY A 181 13.45 33.44 -7.69
CA GLY A 181 13.58 34.86 -7.37
C GLY A 181 14.96 35.30 -6.83
N GLY A 182 15.89 34.35 -6.60
CA GLY A 182 17.23 34.61 -6.06
C GLY A 182 18.30 34.70 -7.14
N SER A 183 19.25 35.63 -6.97
CA SER A 183 20.29 35.94 -7.97
C SER A 183 21.31 34.81 -8.21
N ALA A 184 21.89 34.83 -9.41
CA ALA A 184 22.81 33.85 -9.99
C ALA A 184 23.88 33.31 -9.02
N CYS A 185 23.96 31.99 -8.91
CA CYS A 185 25.03 31.31 -8.19
C CYS A 185 25.93 30.56 -9.19
N GLU A 186 27.24 30.70 -9.03
CA GLU A 186 28.25 30.04 -9.88
C GLU A 186 28.02 28.53 -9.97
N SER A 187 28.17 28.03 -11.20
CA SER A 187 28.04 26.63 -11.58
C SER A 187 29.04 25.76 -10.79
N PRO A 188 28.58 24.74 -10.05
CA PRO A 188 29.48 23.73 -9.52
C PRO A 188 30.09 22.95 -10.69
N ARG A 189 31.39 22.65 -10.61
CA ARG A 189 32.00 21.64 -11.48
C ARG A 189 31.38 20.27 -11.14
N PRO A 190 31.07 19.42 -12.13
CA PRO A 190 30.53 18.09 -11.87
C PRO A 190 31.53 17.32 -11.00
N GLY A 191 31.15 17.06 -9.75
CA GLY A 191 31.94 16.25 -8.83
C GLY A 191 31.84 14.77 -9.20
N TYR A 192 32.93 14.03 -9.00
CA TYR A 192 33.14 12.60 -9.30
C TYR A 192 32.16 11.59 -8.65
N ARG A 193 30.93 12.00 -8.27
CA ARG A 193 29.95 11.23 -7.49
C ARG A 193 28.98 10.40 -8.36
N THR A 194 28.74 10.81 -9.60
CA THR A 194 27.84 10.13 -10.55
C THR A 194 28.21 8.67 -10.84
N PRO A 195 29.50 8.28 -11.08
CA PRO A 195 29.84 6.88 -11.29
C PRO A 195 29.66 6.03 -10.02
N VAL A 196 29.89 6.59 -8.83
CA VAL A 196 29.69 5.87 -7.56
C VAL A 196 28.21 5.58 -7.32
N VAL A 197 27.32 6.55 -7.57
CA VAL A 197 25.87 6.35 -7.47
C VAL A 197 25.38 5.32 -8.48
N ALA A 198 25.87 5.38 -9.72
CA ALA A 198 25.53 4.40 -10.76
C ALA A 198 25.99 2.98 -10.40
N ILE A 199 27.20 2.82 -9.84
CA ILE A 199 27.73 1.54 -9.35
C ILE A 199 26.88 1.01 -8.19
N LEU A 200 26.53 1.85 -7.22
CA LEU A 200 25.67 1.44 -6.11
C LEU A 200 24.27 1.02 -6.59
N ALA A 201 23.70 1.73 -7.56
CA ALA A 201 22.43 1.36 -8.17
C ALA A 201 22.52 0.03 -8.95
N LEU A 202 23.62 -0.22 -9.67
CA LEU A 202 23.90 -1.47 -10.37
C LEU A 202 24.09 -2.65 -9.40
N LEU A 203 24.80 -2.44 -8.29
CA LEU A 203 24.96 -3.45 -7.23
C LEU A 203 23.62 -3.77 -6.56
N LEU A 204 22.81 -2.75 -6.27
CA LEU A 204 21.47 -2.94 -5.72
C LEU A 204 20.57 -3.71 -6.71
N PHE A 205 20.63 -3.36 -7.99
CA PHE A 205 19.95 -4.08 -9.06
C PHE A 205 20.39 -5.54 -9.14
N ALA A 206 21.69 -5.83 -9.05
CA ALA A 206 22.21 -7.20 -9.08
C ALA A 206 21.73 -8.03 -7.86
N VAL A 207 21.70 -7.42 -6.67
CA VAL A 207 21.14 -8.05 -5.45
C VAL A 207 19.64 -8.34 -5.63
N CYS A 208 18.87 -7.39 -6.19
CA CYS A 208 17.48 -7.62 -6.52
C CYS A 208 17.33 -8.76 -7.53
N ALA A 209 18.04 -8.72 -8.67
CA ALA A 209 18.00 -9.75 -9.70
C ALA A 209 18.31 -11.16 -9.15
N GLY A 210 19.27 -11.28 -8.24
CA GLY A 210 19.58 -12.54 -7.56
C GLY A 210 18.43 -13.09 -6.70
N GLN A 211 17.65 -12.22 -6.06
CA GLN A 211 16.45 -12.62 -5.29
C GLN A 211 15.31 -13.09 -6.20
N ALA A 212 15.22 -12.59 -7.44
CA ALA A 212 14.18 -12.99 -8.40
C ALA A 212 14.32 -14.45 -8.82
N ALA A 213 15.55 -14.96 -8.90
CA ALA A 213 15.83 -16.34 -9.24
C ALA A 213 15.40 -17.35 -8.15
N VAL A 214 15.16 -16.88 -6.92
CA VAL A 214 14.78 -17.70 -5.76
C VAL A 214 13.26 -17.68 -5.51
N GLU A 215 12.53 -16.76 -6.14
CA GLU A 215 11.12 -16.48 -5.87
C GLU A 215 10.14 -17.41 -6.62
N SER A 216 10.43 -18.71 -6.69
CA SER A 216 9.44 -19.69 -7.14
C SER A 216 8.47 -20.00 -6.00
N ALA A 217 7.19 -19.63 -6.15
CA ALA A 217 6.14 -20.08 -5.23
C ALA A 217 6.04 -21.61 -5.26
N PRO A 218 5.79 -22.27 -4.12
CA PRO A 218 5.57 -23.71 -4.11
C PRO A 218 4.37 -24.06 -5.01
N PRO A 219 4.43 -25.20 -5.72
CA PRO A 219 3.34 -25.63 -6.58
C PRO A 219 2.05 -25.81 -5.74
N PRO A 220 0.87 -25.53 -6.31
CA PRO A 220 -0.38 -25.79 -5.63
C PRO A 220 -0.50 -27.28 -5.27
N VAL A 221 -1.02 -27.55 -4.08
CA VAL A 221 -1.22 -28.91 -3.56
C VAL A 221 -2.70 -29.07 -3.27
N ALA A 222 -3.35 -30.03 -3.95
CA ALA A 222 -4.69 -30.43 -3.59
C ALA A 222 -4.68 -31.05 -2.17
N PRO A 223 -5.71 -30.81 -1.33
CA PRO A 223 -5.76 -31.34 0.04
C PRO A 223 -5.65 -32.85 0.02
N ALA A 224 -5.22 -33.49 1.11
CA ALA A 224 -5.08 -34.96 1.17
C ALA A 224 -6.44 -35.71 1.19
N GLY A 225 -7.56 -35.02 1.40
CA GLY A 225 -8.90 -35.60 1.56
C GLY A 225 -10.04 -34.69 1.10
N PRO A 226 -11.31 -35.08 1.33
CA PRO A 226 -12.51 -34.31 0.96
C PRO A 226 -12.85 -33.19 1.96
N ASP A 227 -12.18 -33.18 3.12
CA ASP A 227 -12.36 -32.18 4.16
C ASP A 227 -11.41 -31.01 3.93
N LEU A 228 -11.87 -29.80 4.23
CA LEU A 228 -11.08 -28.58 4.19
C LEU A 228 -11.11 -27.89 5.55
N THR A 229 -9.97 -27.38 5.97
CA THR A 229 -9.88 -26.43 7.08
C THR A 229 -9.88 -25.01 6.52
N VAL A 230 -10.88 -24.22 6.88
CA VAL A 230 -11.02 -22.83 6.46
C VAL A 230 -10.95 -21.89 7.66
N MET A 231 -10.33 -20.73 7.49
CA MET A 231 -10.09 -19.77 8.58
C MET A 231 -10.37 -18.34 8.12
N THR A 232 -11.04 -17.55 8.95
CA THR A 232 -11.14 -16.09 8.78
C THR A 232 -10.42 -15.38 9.92
N PHE A 233 -9.67 -14.32 9.60
CA PHE A 233 -8.91 -13.58 10.61
C PHE A 233 -8.66 -12.12 10.22
N ASN A 234 -9.27 -11.17 10.95
CA ASN A 234 -8.84 -9.78 10.89
C ASN A 234 -7.49 -9.63 11.62
N ILE A 235 -6.43 -9.29 10.89
CA ILE A 235 -5.05 -9.26 11.43
C ILE A 235 -4.61 -7.87 11.87
N ARG A 236 -5.45 -6.84 11.73
CA ARG A 236 -5.17 -5.46 12.15
C ARG A 236 -3.80 -4.95 11.70
N ALA A 237 -3.44 -5.16 10.43
CA ALA A 237 -2.12 -4.83 9.88
C ALA A 237 -0.94 -5.39 10.71
N GLY A 238 -1.10 -6.60 11.27
CA GLY A 238 -0.08 -7.28 12.09
C GLY A 238 0.09 -6.75 13.52
N PHE A 239 -0.75 -5.82 13.97
CA PHE A 239 -0.70 -5.29 15.34
C PHE A 239 -1.47 -6.20 16.31
N ALA A 240 -0.77 -6.65 17.35
CA ALA A 240 -1.40 -7.45 18.40
C ALA A 240 -2.24 -6.58 19.34
N ARG A 241 -2.93 -7.22 20.30
CA ARG A 241 -3.75 -6.51 21.31
C ARG A 241 -2.92 -5.56 22.18
N ASP A 242 -1.65 -5.88 22.41
CA ASP A 242 -0.69 -5.04 23.14
C ASP A 242 -0.20 -3.82 22.33
N GLY A 243 -0.63 -3.67 21.07
CA GLY A 243 -0.20 -2.60 20.18
C GLY A 243 1.19 -2.81 19.58
N ILE A 244 1.84 -3.95 19.83
CA ILE A 244 3.13 -4.30 19.25
C ILE A 244 2.88 -4.97 17.91
N TRP A 245 3.51 -4.44 16.86
CA TRP A 245 3.49 -5.07 15.56
C TRP A 245 4.32 -6.36 15.56
N ASN A 246 3.70 -7.49 15.21
CA ASN A 246 4.38 -8.78 15.14
C ASN A 246 3.67 -9.74 14.18
N LEU A 247 4.03 -9.64 12.90
CA LEU A 247 3.46 -10.48 11.85
C LEU A 247 3.85 -11.97 11.98
N GLU A 248 4.96 -12.27 12.66
CA GLU A 248 5.36 -13.65 12.98
C GLU A 248 4.43 -14.33 13.97
N ARG A 249 3.93 -13.61 14.99
CA ARG A 249 2.89 -14.13 15.88
C ARG A 249 1.63 -14.48 15.07
N THR A 250 1.20 -13.60 14.17
CA THR A 250 0.06 -13.85 13.28
C THR A 250 0.29 -15.06 12.37
N ALA A 251 1.47 -15.20 11.78
CA ALA A 251 1.80 -16.36 10.95
C ALA A 251 1.80 -17.67 11.73
N ARG A 252 2.35 -17.69 12.96
CA ARG A 252 2.29 -18.87 13.83
C ARG A 252 0.86 -19.26 14.18
N THR A 253 0.01 -18.29 14.53
CA THR A 253 -1.43 -18.54 14.74
C THR A 253 -2.06 -19.23 13.53
N ILE A 254 -1.77 -18.77 12.31
CA ILE A 254 -2.29 -19.39 11.08
C ILE A 254 -1.70 -20.81 10.89
N GLU A 255 -0.38 -20.96 11.06
CA GLU A 255 0.35 -22.23 10.90
C GLU A 255 -0.14 -23.31 11.87
N GLU A 256 -0.39 -22.96 13.13
CA GLU A 256 -0.91 -23.86 14.17
C GLU A 256 -2.32 -24.39 13.85
N GLN A 257 -3.14 -23.60 13.16
CA GLN A 257 -4.48 -24.03 12.72
C GLN A 257 -4.46 -24.79 11.39
N ALA A 258 -3.31 -24.77 10.69
CA ALA A 258 -3.07 -25.45 9.42
C ALA A 258 -4.23 -25.34 8.40
N PRO A 259 -4.76 -24.14 8.09
CA PRO A 259 -5.86 -24.01 7.16
C PRO A 259 -5.42 -24.33 5.73
N ASP A 260 -6.31 -24.96 4.98
CA ASP A 260 -6.23 -25.11 3.52
C ASP A 260 -6.51 -23.77 2.83
N VAL A 261 -7.45 -23.00 3.39
CA VAL A 261 -7.82 -21.65 2.94
C VAL A 261 -7.93 -20.72 4.15
N VAL A 262 -7.21 -19.61 4.13
CA VAL A 262 -7.36 -18.54 5.13
C VAL A 262 -7.69 -17.24 4.43
N VAL A 263 -8.67 -16.52 4.96
CA VAL A 263 -8.98 -15.16 4.53
C VAL A 263 -8.63 -14.16 5.61
N LEU A 264 -7.98 -13.08 5.20
CA LEU A 264 -7.44 -12.06 6.08
C LEU A 264 -8.05 -10.70 5.76
N GLN A 265 -8.39 -9.95 6.81
CA GLN A 265 -8.87 -8.57 6.71
C GLN A 265 -7.87 -7.61 7.35
N GLU A 266 -7.96 -6.32 6.99
CA GLU A 266 -7.03 -5.26 7.40
C GLU A 266 -5.58 -5.51 7.01
N VAL A 267 -5.36 -6.11 5.85
CA VAL A 267 -4.02 -6.40 5.34
C VAL A 267 -3.45 -5.17 4.65
N SER A 268 -2.22 -4.79 5.00
CA SER A 268 -1.49 -3.67 4.40
C SER A 268 -0.37 -4.11 3.46
N ARG A 269 -0.17 -3.35 2.39
CA ARG A 269 0.91 -3.48 1.42
C ARG A 269 1.70 -2.18 1.31
N GLY A 270 2.48 -1.86 2.33
CA GLY A 270 3.34 -0.67 2.28
C GLY A 270 2.66 0.64 2.69
N TRP A 271 1.57 0.61 3.47
CA TRP A 271 1.10 1.85 4.12
C TRP A 271 2.06 2.29 5.20
N LEU A 272 2.63 3.48 5.04
CA LEU A 272 3.54 4.10 6.01
C LEU A 272 2.83 4.51 7.29
N GLY A 273 1.52 4.82 7.23
CA GLY A 273 0.70 5.03 8.42
C GLY A 273 0.51 3.77 9.28
N ARG A 274 1.04 2.63 8.84
CA ARG A 274 1.15 1.38 9.60
C ARG A 274 2.63 1.06 9.84
N THR A 275 3.22 0.18 9.05
CA THR A 275 4.63 -0.24 9.18
C THR A 275 5.44 -0.05 7.91
N GLY A 276 4.81 0.30 6.79
CA GLY A 276 5.45 0.28 5.47
C GLY A 276 5.80 -1.13 4.96
N THR A 277 5.44 -2.18 5.68
CA THR A 277 5.70 -3.57 5.27
C THR A 277 4.68 -4.02 4.23
N ASP A 278 5.13 -4.80 3.23
CA ASP A 278 4.22 -5.58 2.39
C ASP A 278 3.87 -6.89 3.11
N GLU A 279 2.78 -6.87 3.88
CA GLU A 279 2.35 -8.00 4.71
C GLU A 279 1.91 -9.19 3.85
N VAL A 280 1.37 -8.92 2.66
CA VAL A 280 0.98 -9.96 1.69
C VAL A 280 2.22 -10.71 1.22
N LEU A 281 3.25 -9.99 0.79
CA LEU A 281 4.50 -10.60 0.34
C LEU A 281 5.16 -11.39 1.47
N TRP A 282 5.19 -10.82 2.67
CA TRP A 282 5.79 -11.44 3.84
C TRP A 282 5.07 -12.73 4.25
N LEU A 283 3.73 -12.69 4.40
CA LEU A 283 2.93 -13.85 4.80
C LEU A 283 2.98 -14.96 3.75
N ARG A 284 2.91 -14.60 2.46
CA ARG A 284 3.05 -15.55 1.34
C ARG A 284 4.33 -16.37 1.47
N ARG A 285 5.46 -15.70 1.73
CA ARG A 285 6.77 -16.34 1.87
C ARG A 285 6.86 -17.15 3.16
N ARG A 286 6.39 -16.61 4.29
CA ARG A 286 6.48 -17.27 5.60
C ARG A 286 5.62 -18.52 5.71
N LEU A 287 4.43 -18.50 5.12
CA LEU A 287 3.45 -19.60 5.21
C LEU A 287 3.54 -20.59 4.04
N GLY A 288 4.28 -20.24 2.98
CA GLY A 288 4.39 -21.05 1.76
C GLY A 288 3.05 -21.24 1.06
N MET A 289 2.18 -20.22 1.08
CA MET A 289 0.84 -20.27 0.50
C MET A 289 0.76 -19.33 -0.71
N GLN A 290 -0.09 -19.66 -1.68
CA GLN A 290 -0.47 -18.70 -2.72
C GLN A 290 -1.32 -17.60 -2.09
N VAL A 291 -1.31 -16.40 -2.68
CA VAL A 291 -2.10 -15.27 -2.17
C VAL A 291 -2.81 -14.53 -3.28
N VAL A 292 -4.08 -14.21 -3.05
CA VAL A 292 -4.86 -13.28 -3.86
C VAL A 292 -5.20 -12.08 -3.00
N PHE A 293 -4.84 -10.89 -3.46
CA PHE A 293 -5.17 -9.65 -2.78
C PHE A 293 -6.36 -8.95 -3.44
N GLY A 294 -7.30 -8.49 -2.63
CA GLY A 294 -8.46 -7.70 -3.00
C GLY A 294 -8.38 -6.33 -2.34
N ALA A 295 -7.84 -5.36 -3.07
CA ALA A 295 -7.67 -4.01 -2.56
C ALA A 295 -9.01 -3.28 -2.39
N ALA A 296 -9.16 -2.61 -1.25
CA ALA A 296 -10.26 -1.70 -0.98
C ALA A 296 -9.93 -0.25 -1.35
N THR A 297 -8.66 0.17 -1.20
CA THR A 297 -8.22 1.56 -1.37
C THR A 297 -7.73 1.89 -2.77
N ASP A 298 -7.75 3.17 -3.15
CA ASP A 298 -7.42 3.65 -4.50
C ASP A 298 -5.99 3.35 -4.94
N ASP A 299 -5.07 3.43 -3.98
CA ASP A 299 -3.67 3.07 -4.15
C ASP A 299 -3.44 1.57 -4.35
N GLY A 300 -4.41 0.75 -3.94
CA GLY A 300 -4.32 -0.71 -4.01
C GLY A 300 -3.52 -1.32 -2.87
N LEU A 301 -3.30 -0.60 -1.77
CA LEU A 301 -2.38 -1.01 -0.70
C LEU A 301 -3.05 -1.52 0.58
N TRP A 302 -4.36 -1.43 0.71
CA TRP A 302 -5.07 -1.96 1.86
C TRP A 302 -6.35 -2.67 1.47
N GLY A 303 -6.67 -3.77 2.16
CA GLY A 303 -7.87 -4.53 1.89
C GLY A 303 -7.84 -5.94 2.45
N ASN A 304 -8.40 -6.88 1.68
CA ASN A 304 -8.54 -8.27 2.07
C ASN A 304 -7.55 -9.16 1.31
N ALA A 305 -7.14 -10.26 1.92
CA ALA A 305 -6.32 -11.29 1.27
C ALA A 305 -6.95 -12.67 1.44
N LEU A 306 -6.78 -13.54 0.44
CA LEU A 306 -7.02 -14.97 0.55
C LEU A 306 -5.69 -15.67 0.34
N LEU A 307 -5.29 -16.50 1.29
CA LEU A 307 -4.13 -17.39 1.18
C LEU A 307 -4.60 -18.84 1.10
N THR A 308 -4.00 -19.60 0.20
CA THR A 308 -4.41 -21.00 -0.04
C THR A 308 -3.26 -21.86 -0.55
N ARG A 309 -3.36 -23.17 -0.33
CA ARG A 309 -2.51 -24.17 -1.02
C ARG A 309 -3.21 -24.77 -2.25
N LEU A 310 -4.51 -24.52 -2.41
CA LEU A 310 -5.32 -25.05 -3.51
C LEU A 310 -5.03 -24.34 -4.83
N PRO A 311 -5.21 -25.02 -5.98
CA PRO A 311 -5.19 -24.35 -7.27
C PRO A 311 -6.28 -23.26 -7.34
N ILE A 312 -5.87 -22.07 -7.79
CA ILE A 312 -6.76 -20.93 -8.01
C ILE A 312 -7.17 -20.92 -9.48
N GLU A 313 -8.48 -20.97 -9.75
CA GLU A 313 -9.02 -21.00 -11.11
C GLU A 313 -9.50 -19.63 -11.58
N HIS A 314 -10.20 -18.90 -10.71
CA HIS A 314 -10.80 -17.61 -11.06
C HIS A 314 -10.71 -16.62 -9.89
N THR A 315 -10.57 -15.33 -10.19
CA THR A 315 -10.56 -14.27 -9.18
C THR A 315 -11.41 -13.08 -9.61
N GLU A 316 -12.27 -12.60 -8.73
CA GLU A 316 -13.06 -11.39 -8.91
C GLU A 316 -12.90 -10.47 -7.70
N ARG A 317 -12.83 -9.17 -7.96
CA ARG A 317 -12.65 -8.14 -6.94
C ARG A 317 -13.76 -7.11 -7.10
N ARG A 318 -14.28 -6.62 -5.99
CA ARG A 318 -15.29 -5.56 -5.98
C ARG A 318 -15.02 -4.57 -4.86
N ARG A 319 -14.75 -3.31 -5.20
CA ARG A 319 -14.87 -2.21 -4.25
C ARG A 319 -16.34 -1.85 -4.13
N PHE A 320 -16.81 -1.64 -2.90
CA PHE A 320 -18.20 -1.28 -2.67
C PHE A 320 -18.45 0.17 -3.03
N GLY A 321 -19.61 0.45 -3.62
CA GLY A 321 -20.02 1.80 -4.00
C GLY A 321 -20.38 2.68 -2.80
N VAL A 322 -20.86 2.07 -1.71
CA VAL A 322 -21.25 2.79 -0.49
C VAL A 322 -20.24 2.53 0.64
N ASN A 323 -19.72 3.61 1.23
CA ASN A 323 -18.73 3.56 2.31
C ASN A 323 -19.04 4.65 3.35
N ARG A 324 -18.52 4.50 4.58
CA ARG A 324 -18.74 5.45 5.70
C ARG A 324 -17.44 6.07 6.20
N ASN A 325 -16.42 5.26 6.46
CA ASN A 325 -15.13 5.69 6.99
C ASN A 325 -13.99 5.39 6.01
N LEU A 326 -13.69 4.11 5.83
CA LEU A 326 -12.70 3.60 4.89
C LEU A 326 -13.42 2.94 3.72
N GLN A 327 -12.80 3.00 2.55
CA GLN A 327 -13.25 2.21 1.41
C GLN A 327 -13.20 0.72 1.76
N ARG A 328 -14.22 -0.03 1.38
CA ARG A 328 -14.37 -1.46 1.64
C ARG A 328 -14.48 -2.24 0.33
N SER A 329 -14.13 -3.53 0.37
CA SER A 329 -14.18 -4.41 -0.80
C SER A 329 -14.54 -5.84 -0.43
N ALA A 330 -14.90 -6.61 -1.45
CA ALA A 330 -14.96 -8.06 -1.43
C ALA A 330 -13.99 -8.66 -2.47
N LEU A 331 -13.42 -9.81 -2.12
CA LEU A 331 -12.60 -10.63 -2.98
C LEU A 331 -13.24 -12.01 -3.08
N MET A 332 -13.53 -12.46 -4.30
CA MET A 332 -14.14 -13.75 -4.58
C MET A 332 -13.14 -14.59 -5.39
N VAL A 333 -12.89 -15.82 -4.97
CA VAL A 333 -11.90 -16.71 -5.58
C VAL A 333 -12.53 -18.08 -5.79
N GLN A 334 -12.37 -18.64 -6.99
CA GLN A 334 -12.69 -20.04 -7.26
C GLN A 334 -11.45 -20.89 -7.01
N LEU A 335 -11.61 -21.89 -6.15
CA LEU A 335 -10.58 -22.82 -5.76
C LEU A 335 -10.95 -24.22 -6.24
N GLN A 336 -9.98 -24.94 -6.79
CA GLN A 336 -10.16 -26.35 -7.13
C GLN A 336 -9.93 -27.21 -5.89
N THR A 337 -11.00 -27.83 -5.39
CA THR A 337 -10.94 -28.79 -4.28
C THR A 337 -10.88 -30.22 -4.82
N ARG A 338 -10.65 -31.21 -3.96
CA ARG A 338 -10.76 -32.63 -4.37
C ARG A 338 -12.18 -33.02 -4.80
N SER A 339 -13.20 -32.36 -4.25
CA SER A 339 -14.60 -32.66 -4.48
C SER A 339 -15.23 -31.77 -5.57
N GLY A 340 -14.42 -30.98 -6.29
CA GLY A 340 -14.87 -30.05 -7.33
C GLY A 340 -14.50 -28.60 -7.03
N ALA A 341 -14.83 -27.70 -7.96
CA ALA A 341 -14.57 -26.28 -7.80
C ALA A 341 -15.52 -25.67 -6.74
N ALA A 342 -15.00 -24.74 -5.94
CA ALA A 342 -15.77 -24.02 -4.94
C ALA A 342 -15.39 -22.55 -4.88
N TRP A 343 -16.35 -21.71 -4.52
CA TRP A 343 -16.16 -20.27 -4.39
C TRP A 343 -15.91 -19.87 -2.94
N VAL A 344 -14.90 -19.03 -2.71
CA VAL A 344 -14.60 -18.45 -1.41
C VAL A 344 -14.56 -16.94 -1.55
N LEU A 345 -15.41 -16.26 -0.77
CA LEU A 345 -15.47 -14.81 -0.69
C LEU A 345 -14.91 -14.34 0.65
N THR A 346 -14.02 -13.34 0.60
CA THR A 346 -13.64 -12.56 1.78
C THR A 346 -14.11 -11.12 1.69
N THR A 347 -14.53 -10.55 2.81
CA THR A 347 -14.93 -9.15 2.92
C THR A 347 -14.58 -8.57 4.29
N HIS A 348 -14.62 -7.24 4.38
CA HIS A 348 -14.60 -6.50 5.63
C HIS A 348 -15.60 -5.35 5.50
N LEU A 349 -16.76 -5.46 6.14
CA LEU A 349 -17.83 -4.45 6.02
C LEU A 349 -17.56 -3.20 6.88
N ALA A 350 -18.39 -2.16 6.72
CA ALA A 350 -18.23 -0.91 7.45
C ALA A 350 -18.27 -1.08 8.98
N ALA A 351 -17.20 -0.64 9.65
CA ALA A 351 -16.98 -0.78 11.08
C ALA A 351 -17.82 0.12 12.02
N PRO A 352 -18.12 1.40 11.70
CA PRO A 352 -18.85 2.25 12.64
C PRO A 352 -20.17 1.60 13.04
N GLN A 353 -20.49 1.60 14.34
CA GLN A 353 -21.65 0.88 14.86
C GLN A 353 -22.96 1.38 14.21
N ASP A 354 -23.04 2.70 13.97
CA ASP A 354 -24.16 3.39 13.29
C ASP A 354 -24.27 3.12 11.78
N ALA A 355 -23.34 2.35 11.18
CA ALA A 355 -23.27 2.13 9.74
C ALA A 355 -24.13 0.96 9.21
N GLY A 356 -25.19 0.54 9.91
CA GLY A 356 -26.02 -0.60 9.51
C GLY A 356 -26.60 -0.49 8.10
N ALA A 357 -27.11 0.69 7.71
CA ALA A 357 -27.61 0.89 6.35
C ALA A 357 -26.52 0.74 5.28
N VAL A 358 -25.28 1.16 5.59
CA VAL A 358 -24.11 1.01 4.71
C VAL A 358 -23.71 -0.46 4.61
N ARG A 359 -23.58 -1.16 5.74
CA ARG A 359 -23.30 -2.60 5.77
C ARG A 359 -24.34 -3.39 4.99
N LEU A 360 -25.63 -3.05 5.10
CA LEU A 360 -26.69 -3.70 4.34
C LEU A 360 -26.56 -3.47 2.83
N ALA A 361 -26.19 -2.26 2.39
CA ALA A 361 -25.90 -1.99 0.99
C ALA A 361 -24.69 -2.81 0.50
N GLN A 362 -23.62 -2.86 1.28
CA GLN A 362 -22.42 -3.66 0.98
C GLN A 362 -22.75 -5.17 0.93
N ALA A 363 -23.60 -5.67 1.82
CA ALA A 363 -24.06 -7.05 1.80
C ALA A 363 -24.85 -7.40 0.52
N ARG A 364 -25.66 -6.47 0.00
CA ARG A 364 -26.33 -6.63 -1.32
C ARG A 364 -25.32 -6.66 -2.46
N GLU A 365 -24.35 -5.75 -2.48
CA GLU A 365 -23.29 -5.74 -3.48
C GLU A 365 -22.44 -7.02 -3.44
N MET A 366 -22.21 -7.56 -2.25
CA MET A 366 -21.55 -8.85 -2.02
C MET A 366 -22.37 -10.02 -2.56
N LEU A 367 -23.68 -10.07 -2.31
CA LEU A 367 -24.55 -11.10 -2.89
C LEU A 367 -24.63 -10.99 -4.42
N ALA A 368 -24.64 -9.77 -4.97
CA ALA A 368 -24.53 -9.55 -6.40
C ALA A 368 -23.17 -10.01 -6.96
N LEU A 369 -22.09 -9.94 -6.16
CA LEU A 369 -20.81 -10.57 -6.50
C LEU A 369 -20.95 -12.09 -6.49
N VAL A 370 -21.53 -12.69 -5.46
CA VAL A 370 -21.75 -14.15 -5.45
C VAL A 370 -22.56 -14.60 -6.66
N GLY A 371 -23.59 -13.85 -7.07
CA GLY A 371 -24.37 -14.16 -8.27
C GLY A 371 -25.04 -15.54 -8.23
N GLY A 372 -25.38 -16.03 -7.03
CA GLY A 372 -25.99 -17.34 -6.83
C GLY A 372 -25.07 -18.54 -7.07
N ARG A 373 -23.77 -18.32 -7.30
CA ARG A 373 -22.77 -19.39 -7.51
C ARG A 373 -22.64 -20.27 -6.27
N ARG A 374 -22.60 -21.58 -6.48
CA ARG A 374 -22.48 -22.64 -5.47
C ARG A 374 -21.54 -23.74 -5.97
N PRO A 375 -20.87 -24.49 -5.08
CA PRO A 375 -20.76 -24.29 -3.63
C PRO A 375 -20.01 -23.00 -3.27
N ALA A 376 -20.41 -22.31 -2.20
CA ALA A 376 -19.79 -21.05 -1.81
C ALA A 376 -19.62 -20.88 -0.29
N LEU A 377 -18.53 -20.23 0.09
CA LEU A 377 -18.24 -19.73 1.43
C LEU A 377 -18.14 -18.20 1.40
N ILE A 378 -18.74 -17.52 2.38
CA ILE A 378 -18.50 -16.10 2.68
C ILE A 378 -17.83 -16.06 4.04
N MET A 379 -16.66 -15.43 4.10
CA MET A 379 -15.82 -15.39 5.29
C MET A 379 -15.35 -13.96 5.54
N GLY A 380 -15.29 -13.53 6.80
CA GLY A 380 -14.72 -12.21 7.11
C GLY A 380 -15.35 -11.50 8.29
N ASP A 381 -14.83 -10.30 8.54
CA ASP A 381 -15.35 -9.35 9.51
C ASP A 381 -16.54 -8.58 8.91
N LEU A 382 -17.75 -8.96 9.32
CA LEU A 382 -18.98 -8.32 8.87
C LEU A 382 -19.34 -7.10 9.72
N ASN A 383 -18.62 -6.82 10.81
CA ASN A 383 -18.93 -5.75 11.77
C ASN A 383 -20.39 -5.71 12.26
N ALA A 384 -21.06 -6.86 12.19
CA ALA A 384 -22.49 -7.00 12.39
C ALA A 384 -22.77 -8.15 13.36
N ASP A 385 -23.69 -7.92 14.30
CA ASP A 385 -24.09 -8.92 15.29
C ASP A 385 -24.98 -10.01 14.65
N PRO A 386 -25.13 -11.19 15.28
CA PRO A 386 -25.79 -12.35 14.64
C PRO A 386 -27.23 -12.10 14.14
N ASP A 387 -27.99 -11.26 14.84
CA ASP A 387 -29.40 -10.95 14.53
C ASP A 387 -29.56 -9.70 13.65
N SER A 388 -28.48 -9.21 13.05
CA SER A 388 -28.52 -7.99 12.27
C SER A 388 -29.24 -8.17 10.92
N PRO A 389 -29.78 -7.10 10.32
CA PRO A 389 -30.43 -7.16 9.00
C PRO A 389 -29.55 -7.74 7.88
N GLU A 390 -28.24 -7.50 7.96
CA GLU A 390 -27.26 -8.00 7.01
C GLU A 390 -27.10 -9.51 7.09
N LEU A 391 -27.05 -10.08 8.30
CA LEU A 391 -27.00 -11.54 8.49
C LEU A 391 -28.33 -12.20 8.07
N HIS A 392 -29.47 -11.57 8.36
CA HIS A 392 -30.77 -12.05 7.85
C HIS A 392 -30.84 -12.04 6.33
N LEU A 393 -30.31 -11.01 5.66
CA LEU A 393 -30.25 -10.93 4.21
C LEU A 393 -29.42 -12.09 3.63
N LEU A 394 -28.25 -12.38 4.22
CA LEU A 394 -27.37 -13.46 3.78
C LEU A 394 -28.00 -14.84 4.01
N SER A 395 -28.68 -15.02 5.16
CA SER A 395 -29.46 -16.22 5.47
C SER A 395 -30.59 -16.43 4.45
N GLY A 396 -31.35 -15.39 4.12
CA GLY A 396 -32.38 -15.42 3.08
C GLY A 396 -31.85 -15.77 1.68
N ALA A 397 -30.57 -15.50 1.40
CA ALA A 397 -29.89 -15.92 0.17
C ALA A 397 -29.37 -17.38 0.21
N GLY A 398 -29.64 -18.11 1.29
CA GLY A 398 -29.29 -19.52 1.46
C GLY A 398 -27.85 -19.76 1.92
N PHE A 399 -27.28 -18.81 2.67
CA PHE A 399 -26.04 -18.99 3.43
C PHE A 399 -26.35 -19.30 4.90
N VAL A 400 -25.71 -20.32 5.46
CA VAL A 400 -25.86 -20.74 6.85
C VAL A 400 -24.63 -20.31 7.63
N ASP A 401 -24.82 -19.63 8.76
CA ASP A 401 -23.75 -19.36 9.72
C ASP A 401 -23.26 -20.66 10.36
N LEU A 402 -22.02 -21.05 10.07
CA LEU A 402 -21.42 -22.25 10.64
C LEU A 402 -21.21 -22.12 12.16
N GLY A 403 -21.05 -20.90 12.67
CA GLY A 403 -20.91 -20.59 14.09
C GLY A 403 -22.22 -20.42 14.84
N ARG A 404 -23.38 -20.71 14.24
CA ARG A 404 -24.70 -20.48 14.86
C ARG A 404 -24.93 -21.24 16.18
N THR A 405 -24.15 -22.29 16.43
CA THR A 405 -24.23 -23.11 17.65
C THR A 405 -23.37 -22.56 18.79
N PHE A 406 -22.58 -21.51 18.54
CA PHE A 406 -21.84 -20.85 19.59
C PHE A 406 -22.81 -20.26 20.64
N GLY A 407 -22.43 -20.37 21.92
CA GLY A 407 -23.21 -19.82 23.02
C GLY A 407 -23.30 -18.30 22.95
N SER A 408 -24.27 -17.72 23.64
CA SER A 408 -24.54 -16.26 23.65
C SER A 408 -23.36 -15.39 24.13
N GLY A 409 -22.40 -15.96 24.86
CA GLY A 409 -21.17 -15.27 25.29
C GLY A 409 -20.00 -15.34 24.31
N ALA A 410 -20.15 -16.02 23.17
CA ALA A 410 -19.09 -16.13 22.17
C ALA A 410 -18.85 -14.79 21.48
N HIS A 411 -17.57 -14.43 21.34
CA HIS A 411 -17.14 -13.18 20.74
C HIS A 411 -15.85 -13.39 19.96
N THR A 412 -15.70 -12.65 18.87
CA THR A 412 -14.53 -12.70 17.99
C THR A 412 -13.75 -11.40 18.04
N SER A 413 -14.23 -10.37 18.75
CA SER A 413 -13.53 -9.10 18.96
C SER A 413 -13.40 -8.78 20.45
N VAL A 414 -12.39 -7.98 20.80
CA VAL A 414 -12.16 -7.47 22.17
C VAL A 414 -13.27 -6.57 22.70
N ASP A 415 -14.17 -6.10 21.84
CA ASP A 415 -15.40 -5.37 22.23
C ASP A 415 -16.56 -6.30 22.65
N TYR A 416 -16.27 -7.60 22.80
CA TYR A 416 -17.22 -8.65 23.18
C TYR A 416 -18.34 -8.91 22.17
N ARG A 417 -18.13 -8.54 20.90
CA ARG A 417 -19.07 -8.88 19.82
C ARG A 417 -18.59 -10.07 19.00
N ARG A 418 -19.55 -10.79 18.41
CA ARG A 418 -19.30 -11.79 17.38
C ARG A 418 -19.56 -11.15 16.03
N ILE A 419 -18.48 -10.76 15.35
CA ILE A 419 -18.54 -10.02 14.09
C ILE A 419 -17.77 -10.69 12.95
N ASP A 420 -17.02 -11.74 13.25
CA ASP A 420 -16.29 -12.55 12.27
C ASP A 420 -17.04 -13.85 11.99
N TYR A 421 -17.29 -14.15 10.72
CA TYR A 421 -18.18 -15.24 10.31
C TYR A 421 -17.55 -16.14 9.26
N ILE A 422 -17.99 -17.41 9.28
CA ILE A 422 -17.88 -18.34 8.16
C ILE A 422 -19.31 -18.74 7.82
N LEU A 423 -19.82 -18.25 6.69
CA LEU A 423 -21.15 -18.53 6.17
C LEU A 423 -21.01 -19.46 4.97
N ALA A 424 -21.83 -20.50 4.89
CA ALA A 424 -21.71 -21.52 3.86
C ALA A 424 -23.03 -21.84 3.16
N THR A 425 -22.96 -22.16 1.88
CA THR A 425 -24.09 -22.76 1.17
C THR A 425 -24.31 -24.22 1.62
N ARG A 426 -25.51 -24.75 1.39
CA ARG A 426 -25.95 -26.09 1.87
C ARG A 426 -25.07 -27.28 1.45
N GLU A 427 -24.26 -27.13 0.42
CA GLU A 427 -23.34 -28.15 -0.08
C GLU A 427 -22.18 -28.42 0.90
N TRP A 428 -21.92 -27.47 1.82
CA TRP A 428 -20.92 -27.59 2.86
C TRP A 428 -21.51 -28.13 4.15
N GLU A 429 -20.96 -29.25 4.61
CA GLU A 429 -21.24 -29.83 5.91
C GLU A 429 -20.18 -29.37 6.93
N PRO A 430 -20.56 -28.65 7.99
CA PRO A 430 -19.62 -28.32 9.07
C PRO A 430 -19.35 -29.56 9.91
N LEU A 431 -18.08 -29.95 10.01
CA LEU A 431 -17.62 -31.03 10.88
C LEU A 431 -17.18 -30.52 12.25
N GLU A 432 -16.55 -29.35 12.27
CA GLU A 432 -16.07 -28.67 13.48
C GLU A 432 -16.02 -27.17 13.22
N VAL A 433 -16.40 -26.36 14.22
CA VAL A 433 -16.28 -24.90 14.15
C VAL A 433 -15.83 -24.40 15.51
N ARG A 434 -14.82 -23.55 15.56
CA ARG A 434 -14.25 -23.02 16.81
C ARG A 434 -13.73 -21.60 16.64
N ILE A 435 -13.74 -20.85 17.74
CA ILE A 435 -13.03 -19.59 17.89
C ILE A 435 -11.69 -19.90 18.52
N VAL A 436 -10.61 -19.39 17.96
CA VAL A 436 -9.25 -19.62 18.46
C VAL A 436 -8.88 -18.50 19.41
N GLU A 437 -8.59 -18.84 20.67
CA GLU A 437 -8.22 -17.86 21.70
C GLU A 437 -6.76 -17.41 21.53
N VAL A 438 -6.57 -16.20 20.99
CA VAL A 438 -5.27 -15.56 20.78
C VAL A 438 -5.32 -14.07 21.08
N ALA A 439 -4.15 -13.46 21.31
CA ALA A 439 -3.98 -12.02 21.48
C ALA A 439 -3.16 -11.37 20.35
N THR A 440 -2.98 -12.08 19.23
CA THR A 440 -2.17 -11.65 18.08
C THR A 440 -2.88 -10.61 17.20
N SER A 441 -4.14 -10.30 17.52
CA SER A 441 -4.96 -9.22 16.98
C SER A 441 -5.97 -8.80 18.06
N ASP A 442 -6.71 -7.72 17.83
CA ASP A 442 -7.92 -7.40 18.58
C ASP A 442 -9.14 -8.24 18.13
N HIS A 443 -8.97 -9.04 17.07
CA HIS A 443 -9.89 -10.10 16.69
C HIS A 443 -9.32 -11.49 17.00
N ARG A 444 -10.22 -12.47 17.14
CA ARG A 444 -9.95 -13.90 17.30
C ARG A 444 -10.32 -14.61 16.00
N PRO A 445 -9.45 -15.49 15.46
CA PRO A 445 -9.79 -16.21 14.26
C PRO A 445 -10.94 -17.19 14.50
N VAL A 446 -11.79 -17.33 13.49
CA VAL A 446 -12.78 -18.40 13.43
C VAL A 446 -12.26 -19.44 12.46
N VAL A 447 -12.24 -20.70 12.89
CA VAL A 447 -11.79 -21.86 12.10
C VAL A 447 -12.92 -22.84 11.97
N ALA A 448 -13.14 -23.36 10.76
CA ALA A 448 -14.08 -24.43 10.50
C ALA A 448 -13.41 -25.55 9.72
N LYS A 449 -13.64 -26.79 10.16
CA LYS A 449 -13.43 -27.97 9.33
C LYS A 449 -14.73 -28.27 8.62
N VAL A 450 -14.72 -28.24 7.30
CA VAL A 450 -15.90 -28.41 6.45
C VAL A 450 -15.69 -29.54 5.46
N ARG A 451 -16.76 -30.25 5.10
CA ARG A 451 -16.76 -31.24 4.05
C ARG A 451 -17.64 -30.77 2.91
N LEU A 452 -17.10 -30.78 1.70
CA LEU A 452 -17.92 -30.56 0.52
C LEU A 452 -18.62 -31.87 0.17
N SER A 453 -19.95 -31.86 0.17
CA SER A 453 -20.72 -33.00 -0.32
C SER A 453 -20.36 -33.20 -1.79
N GLY A 454 -19.76 -34.35 -2.13
CA GLY A 454 -19.45 -34.66 -3.52
C GLY A 454 -20.71 -34.56 -4.37
N SER A 455 -20.58 -34.06 -5.60
CA SER A 455 -21.68 -34.04 -6.58
C SER A 455 -22.10 -35.47 -6.91
N GLY A 456 -22.87 -36.10 -6.03
CA GLY A 456 -23.60 -37.30 -6.35
C GLY A 456 -24.58 -36.91 -7.44
N GLN A 457 -24.44 -37.53 -8.61
CA GLN A 457 -25.52 -37.64 -9.57
C GLN A 457 -26.79 -38.03 -8.80
N ARG A 458 -27.73 -37.10 -8.67
CA ARG A 458 -29.10 -37.39 -8.29
C ARG A 458 -29.99 -36.95 -9.44
#